data_AF-A0A7S3Y9V3-F1
#
_entry.id   AF-A0A7S3Y9V3-F1
#
_cell.length_a   1.000
_cell.length_b   1.000
_cell.length_c   1.000
_cell.angle_alpha   90.00
_cell.angle_beta   90.00
_cell.angle_gamma   90.00
#
_symmetry.space_group_name_H-M   'P 1'
#
loop_
_entity.id
_entity.type
_entity.pdbx_description
1 polymer ?
#
loop_
_entity_poly.entity_id
_entity_poly.type
_entity_poly.pdbx_seq_one_letter_code
_entity_poly.pdbx_strand_id
1 'polypeptide(L)'
;VAVAARAFVEKLSPADRARVLHYLDRKGELKNPRCWRLFHATAVEARCTKARCDIREYVGNSYDAEGQWDKPFFFVHIGDPQLGCKKYDAGGGSSWETEAENMRKAVKLVNRLRPKYVVISGDMTNAYPGDTYHEAQLKDIRAITAKISDSIPVLFMPGNHDVGDVPSEETTQRYQASFGANYYVFWFGGVLNIVLDSTLFMRPEDQEDDPRLQPMLDWLEEQLETNKYSAQHVLVFLHHPIYAASPEEPDRFVEEAVRHVVGARPVAWSLPRRHRPRLLRLLADPAVKGVFAGHTHRNLARVHRARPEP
;
A
#
# COMPACT_ATOMS: atom_id res chain seq x y z
N VAL A 1 -26.97 -21.19 1.69
CA VAL A 1 -25.54 -21.58 1.73
C VAL A 1 -24.66 -20.55 2.43
N ALA A 2 -24.56 -19.28 1.97
CA ALA A 2 -23.67 -18.27 2.57
C ALA A 2 -23.93 -17.98 4.06
N VAL A 3 -25.19 -17.92 4.50
CA VAL A 3 -25.55 -17.72 5.92
C VAL A 3 -25.09 -18.89 6.79
N ALA A 4 -25.28 -20.12 6.32
CA ALA A 4 -24.84 -21.32 7.04
C ALA A 4 -23.30 -21.40 7.12
N ALA A 5 -22.61 -21.07 6.03
CA ALA A 5 -21.14 -21.03 6.01
C ALA A 5 -20.58 -19.99 6.99
N ARG A 6 -21.20 -18.81 7.08
CA ARG A 6 -20.80 -17.78 8.04
C ARG A 6 -21.02 -18.24 9.48
N ALA A 7 -22.19 -18.79 9.79
CA ALA A 7 -22.49 -19.32 11.12
C ALA A 7 -21.55 -20.48 11.53
N PHE A 8 -21.04 -21.25 10.56
CA PHE A 8 -20.02 -22.26 10.82
C PHE A 8 -18.68 -21.61 11.20
N VAL A 9 -18.17 -20.67 10.40
CA VAL A 9 -16.88 -20.00 10.65
C VAL A 9 -16.88 -19.22 11.97
N GLU A 10 -18.01 -18.60 12.34
CA GLU A 10 -18.16 -17.87 13.60
C GLU A 10 -18.11 -18.76 14.85
N LYS A 11 -18.36 -20.06 14.71
CA LYS A 11 -18.28 -21.04 15.82
C LYS A 11 -16.90 -21.68 15.97
N LEU A 12 -15.99 -21.47 15.01
CA LEU A 12 -14.66 -22.06 15.05
C LEU A 12 -13.81 -21.40 16.14
N SER A 13 -12.96 -22.20 16.79
CA SER A 13 -11.87 -21.67 17.61
C SER A 13 -10.91 -20.84 16.73
N PRO A 14 -10.12 -19.91 17.31
CA PRO A 14 -9.12 -19.17 16.53
C PRO A 14 -8.16 -20.09 15.77
N ALA A 15 -7.75 -21.20 16.38
CA ALA A 15 -6.88 -22.19 15.74
C ALA A 15 -7.56 -22.90 14.56
N ASP A 16 -8.81 -23.33 14.72
CA ASP A 16 -9.57 -23.95 13.64
C ASP A 16 -9.84 -22.99 12.50
N ARG A 17 -10.16 -21.73 12.82
CA ARG A 17 -10.36 -20.68 11.83
C ARG A 17 -9.10 -20.47 10.98
N ALA A 18 -7.92 -20.42 11.61
CA ALA A 18 -6.65 -20.34 10.91
C ALA A 18 -6.39 -21.57 10.02
N ARG A 19 -6.69 -22.78 10.50
CA ARG A 19 -6.57 -24.02 9.71
C ARG A 19 -7.47 -24.04 8.48
N VAL A 20 -8.74 -23.65 8.63
CA VAL A 20 -9.69 -23.58 7.50
C VAL A 20 -9.24 -22.50 6.51
N LEU A 21 -8.81 -21.34 6.99
CA LEU A 21 -8.29 -20.27 6.11
C LEU A 21 -7.10 -20.77 5.30
N HIS A 22 -6.11 -21.40 5.94
CA HIS A 22 -4.95 -21.99 5.27
C HIS A 22 -5.35 -23.05 4.23
N TYR A 23 -6.30 -23.93 4.57
CA TYR A 23 -6.80 -24.92 3.62
C TYR A 23 -7.45 -24.30 2.38
N LEU A 24 -8.31 -23.28 2.57
CA LEU A 24 -8.97 -22.59 1.46
C LEU A 24 -7.97 -21.83 0.59
N ASP A 25 -6.92 -21.26 1.19
CA ASP A 25 -5.85 -20.59 0.46
C ASP A 25 -5.08 -21.58 -0.43
N ARG A 26 -4.70 -22.73 0.13
CA ARG A 26 -4.07 -23.85 -0.61
C ARG A 26 -4.93 -24.42 -1.72
N LYS A 27 -6.26 -24.26 -1.65
CA LYS A 27 -7.20 -24.64 -2.70
C LYS A 27 -7.48 -23.53 -3.71
N GLY A 28 -6.92 -22.33 -3.53
CA GLY A 28 -7.15 -21.17 -4.39
C GLY A 28 -8.53 -20.52 -4.20
N GLU A 29 -9.30 -20.95 -3.20
CA GLU A 29 -10.69 -20.51 -3.00
C GLU A 29 -10.77 -19.07 -2.45
N LEU A 30 -9.71 -18.57 -1.81
CA LEU A 30 -9.67 -17.21 -1.26
C LEU A 30 -9.52 -16.11 -2.34
N LYS A 31 -9.27 -16.51 -3.60
CA LYS A 31 -9.43 -15.62 -4.75
C LYS A 31 -10.87 -15.13 -4.87
N ASN A 32 -11.84 -15.97 -4.49
CA ASN A 32 -13.24 -15.56 -4.40
C ASN A 32 -13.43 -14.62 -3.18
N PRO A 33 -13.79 -13.35 -3.41
CA PRO A 33 -13.94 -12.37 -2.32
C PRO A 33 -15.01 -12.79 -1.30
N ARG A 34 -16.00 -13.60 -1.70
CA ARG A 34 -17.03 -14.10 -0.80
C ARG A 34 -16.50 -15.12 0.20
N CYS A 35 -15.48 -15.91 -0.17
CA CYS A 35 -14.85 -16.87 0.73
C CYS A 35 -14.03 -16.13 1.80
N TRP A 36 -13.17 -15.19 1.37
CA TRP A 36 -12.41 -14.33 2.27
C TRP A 36 -13.31 -13.59 3.26
N ARG A 37 -14.42 -13.02 2.76
CA ARG A 37 -15.41 -12.27 3.54
C ARG A 37 -15.96 -13.03 4.76
N LEU A 38 -16.05 -14.37 4.71
CA LEU A 38 -16.55 -15.19 5.83
C LEU A 38 -15.68 -15.10 7.07
N PHE A 39 -14.41 -14.72 6.91
CA PHE A 39 -13.40 -14.63 7.98
C PHE A 39 -13.22 -13.21 8.51
N HIS A 40 -14.20 -12.31 8.31
CA HIS A 40 -14.15 -10.93 8.79
C HIS A 40 -15.51 -10.44 9.28
N ALA A 41 -15.52 -9.54 10.26
CA ALA A 41 -16.78 -9.02 10.79
C ALA A 41 -17.53 -8.19 9.73
N THR A 42 -16.82 -7.33 8.98
CA THR A 42 -17.43 -6.39 8.03
C THR A 42 -16.80 -6.44 6.63
N ALA A 43 -17.58 -6.05 5.60
CA ALA A 43 -17.13 -6.15 4.20
C ALA A 43 -16.00 -5.16 3.95
N VAL A 44 -16.07 -4.03 4.65
CA VAL A 44 -15.05 -3.03 4.76
C VAL A 44 -13.76 -3.64 5.31
N GLU A 45 -13.83 -4.35 6.43
CA GLU A 45 -12.67 -5.01 7.03
C GLU A 45 -12.06 -6.03 6.07
N ALA A 46 -12.86 -6.96 5.54
CA ALA A 46 -12.39 -7.97 4.58
C ALA A 46 -11.72 -7.35 3.35
N ARG A 47 -12.27 -6.24 2.84
CA ARG A 47 -11.70 -5.53 1.70
C ARG A 47 -10.34 -4.94 2.04
N CYS A 48 -10.24 -4.28 3.19
CA CYS A 48 -9.06 -3.49 3.53
C CYS A 48 -7.90 -4.37 4.00
N THR A 49 -8.15 -5.51 4.65
CA THR A 49 -7.08 -6.31 5.29
C THR A 49 -6.68 -7.56 4.51
N LYS A 50 -6.85 -7.55 3.18
CA LYS A 50 -6.58 -8.72 2.32
C LYS A 50 -5.08 -8.98 2.09
N ALA A 51 -4.22 -7.98 2.29
CA ALA A 51 -2.77 -8.16 2.36
C ALA A 51 -2.38 -8.64 3.77
N ARG A 52 -1.77 -9.83 3.88
CA ARG A 52 -1.51 -10.46 5.17
C ARG A 52 -0.12 -10.13 5.72
N CYS A 53 -0.06 -9.67 6.97
CA CYS A 53 1.20 -9.26 7.60
C CYS A 53 2.18 -10.41 7.84
N ASP A 54 1.68 -11.62 8.08
CA ASP A 54 2.49 -12.79 8.46
C ASP A 54 3.19 -13.46 7.27
N ILE A 55 2.58 -13.38 6.07
CA ILE A 55 3.14 -13.96 4.84
C ILE A 55 3.60 -12.91 3.83
N ARG A 56 3.28 -11.62 4.04
CA ARG A 56 3.62 -10.52 3.12
C ARG A 56 3.12 -10.75 1.68
N GLU A 57 1.92 -11.32 1.57
CA GLU A 57 1.25 -11.60 0.30
C GLU A 57 -0.20 -11.08 0.30
N TYR A 58 -0.70 -10.76 -0.89
CA TYR A 58 -2.12 -10.52 -1.12
C TYR A 58 -2.87 -11.84 -1.36
N VAL A 59 -3.80 -12.16 -0.47
CA VAL A 59 -4.47 -13.46 -0.45
C VAL A 59 -5.21 -13.76 -1.76
N GLY A 60 -5.04 -14.97 -2.29
CA GLY A 60 -5.67 -15.41 -3.54
C GLY A 60 -5.02 -14.86 -4.82
N ASN A 61 -3.89 -14.18 -4.70
CA ASN A 61 -3.10 -13.60 -5.79
C ASN A 61 -1.64 -14.06 -5.71
N SER A 62 -1.45 -15.36 -5.50
CA SER A 62 -0.14 -16.02 -5.48
C SER A 62 0.36 -16.32 -6.89
N TYR A 63 1.63 -16.71 -6.98
CA TYR A 63 2.24 -17.18 -8.23
C TYR A 63 1.46 -18.36 -8.84
N ASP A 64 1.06 -19.35 -8.05
CA ASP A 64 0.31 -20.51 -8.56
C ASP A 64 -1.03 -20.11 -9.21
N ALA A 65 -1.67 -19.04 -8.73
CA ALA A 65 -2.98 -18.61 -9.18
C ALA A 65 -2.93 -17.61 -10.36
N GLU A 66 -1.88 -16.80 -10.46
CA GLU A 66 -1.80 -15.64 -11.36
C GLU A 66 -0.41 -15.43 -11.97
N GLY A 67 0.54 -16.35 -11.77
CA GLY A 67 1.93 -16.23 -12.23
C GLY A 67 2.14 -16.53 -13.70
N GLN A 68 1.12 -16.99 -14.41
CA GLN A 68 1.18 -17.24 -15.85
C GLN A 68 0.69 -16.02 -16.63
N TRP A 69 1.51 -15.55 -17.57
CA TRP A 69 1.11 -14.50 -18.50
C TRP A 69 0.10 -15.03 -19.51
N ASP A 70 -0.98 -14.29 -19.71
CA ASP A 70 -2.05 -14.62 -20.68
C ASP A 70 -2.18 -13.50 -21.72
N LYS A 71 -2.51 -12.29 -21.27
CA LYS A 71 -2.79 -11.15 -22.14
C LYS A 71 -2.54 -9.80 -21.46
N PRO A 72 -2.39 -8.72 -22.24
CA PRO A 72 -2.32 -7.38 -21.69
C PRO A 72 -3.54 -7.05 -20.84
N PHE A 73 -3.31 -6.32 -19.75
CA PHE A 73 -4.35 -5.79 -18.88
C PHE A 73 -3.97 -4.37 -18.45
N PHE A 74 -4.92 -3.70 -17.80
CA PHE A 74 -4.67 -2.42 -17.16
C PHE A 74 -5.10 -2.46 -15.69
N PHE A 75 -4.50 -1.59 -14.92
CA PHE A 75 -4.87 -1.32 -13.53
C PHE A 75 -5.13 0.18 -13.34
N VAL A 76 -5.71 0.54 -12.21
CA VAL A 76 -5.89 1.95 -11.81
C VAL A 76 -5.00 2.25 -10.62
N HIS A 77 -4.31 3.39 -10.67
CA HIS A 77 -3.50 3.92 -9.59
C HIS A 77 -4.17 5.20 -9.05
N ILE A 78 -4.41 5.25 -7.75
CA ILE A 78 -5.01 6.40 -7.05
C ILE A 78 -4.00 6.85 -5.99
N GLY A 79 -3.48 8.07 -6.13
CA GLY A 79 -2.64 8.68 -5.12
C GLY A 79 -3.43 9.63 -4.23
N ASP A 80 -3.04 9.70 -2.97
CA ASP A 80 -3.40 10.74 -2.01
C ASP A 80 -4.91 11.05 -1.93
N PRO A 81 -5.79 10.08 -1.56
CA PRO A 81 -7.19 10.38 -1.27
C PRO A 81 -7.36 11.49 -0.23
N GLN A 82 -6.48 11.48 0.77
CA GLN A 82 -6.23 12.46 1.82
C GLN A 82 -7.48 13.20 2.30
N LEU A 83 -8.47 12.43 2.79
CA LEU A 83 -9.73 12.98 3.29
C LEU A 83 -9.45 14.07 4.33
N GLY A 84 -9.93 15.30 4.08
CA GLY A 84 -9.73 16.44 4.98
C GLY A 84 -8.63 17.41 4.56
N CYS A 85 -7.86 17.10 3.51
CA CYS A 85 -6.72 17.92 3.05
C CYS A 85 -7.10 19.36 2.71
N LYS A 86 -8.26 19.61 2.10
CA LYS A 86 -8.66 20.99 1.76
C LYS A 86 -8.97 21.87 2.97
N LYS A 87 -9.35 21.28 4.12
CA LYS A 87 -9.65 22.05 5.33
C LYS A 87 -8.48 21.97 6.28
N TYR A 88 -7.69 23.03 6.31
CA TYR A 88 -6.59 23.15 7.26
C TYR A 88 -7.09 23.63 8.62
N ASP A 89 -7.16 22.72 9.58
CA ASP A 89 -7.40 23.03 10.99
C ASP A 89 -6.53 22.17 11.91
N ALA A 90 -6.51 22.54 13.19
CA ALA A 90 -5.66 21.91 14.20
C ALA A 90 -6.04 20.45 14.51
N GLY A 91 -7.21 19.98 14.08
CA GLY A 91 -7.64 18.60 14.32
C GLY A 91 -7.33 17.64 13.18
N GLY A 92 -6.63 18.10 12.14
CA GLY A 92 -6.31 17.29 10.96
C GLY A 92 -7.39 17.32 9.86
N GLY A 93 -8.30 18.30 9.89
CA GLY A 93 -9.34 18.50 8.88
C GLY A 93 -10.72 18.04 9.33
N SER A 94 -11.44 18.95 9.99
CA SER A 94 -12.80 18.75 10.52
C SER A 94 -13.88 18.59 9.45
N SER A 95 -13.54 18.68 8.17
CA SER A 95 -14.45 18.44 7.05
C SER A 95 -13.68 17.84 5.88
N TRP A 96 -14.20 16.74 5.34
CA TRP A 96 -13.57 15.96 4.28
C TRP A 96 -14.53 15.57 3.15
N GLU A 97 -15.71 16.20 3.08
CA GLU A 97 -16.77 15.78 2.14
C GLU A 97 -16.37 16.04 0.68
N THR A 98 -15.53 17.04 0.42
CA THR A 98 -15.03 17.30 -0.94
C THR A 98 -14.14 16.16 -1.43
N GLU A 99 -13.20 15.71 -0.61
CA GLU A 99 -12.31 14.60 -0.91
C GLU A 99 -13.10 13.28 -0.98
N ALA A 100 -14.02 13.06 -0.04
CA ALA A 100 -14.90 11.91 -0.03
C ALA A 100 -15.74 11.81 -1.31
N GLU A 101 -16.33 12.91 -1.78
CA GLU A 101 -17.11 12.91 -3.02
C GLU A 101 -16.23 12.67 -4.25
N ASN A 102 -15.00 13.20 -4.28
CA ASN A 102 -14.03 12.89 -5.33
C ASN A 102 -13.67 11.39 -5.33
N MET A 103 -13.47 10.78 -4.16
CA MET A 103 -13.25 9.34 -4.09
C MET A 103 -14.49 8.53 -4.47
N ARG A 104 -15.71 8.96 -4.12
CA ARG A 104 -16.93 8.30 -4.59
C ARG A 104 -17.05 8.35 -6.12
N LYS A 105 -16.64 9.45 -6.76
CA LYS A 105 -16.54 9.54 -8.23
C LYS A 105 -15.49 8.60 -8.79
N ALA A 106 -14.31 8.53 -8.17
CA ALA A 106 -13.25 7.59 -8.56
C ALA A 106 -13.73 6.12 -8.47
N VAL A 107 -14.43 5.75 -7.40
CA VAL A 107 -15.03 4.41 -7.23
C VAL A 107 -16.06 4.11 -8.32
N LYS A 108 -16.94 5.06 -8.67
CA LYS A 108 -17.88 4.90 -9.78
C LYS A 108 -17.14 4.64 -11.10
N LEU A 109 -16.04 5.36 -11.36
CA LEU A 109 -15.22 5.18 -12.56
C LEU A 109 -14.53 3.81 -12.58
N VAL A 110 -13.90 3.40 -11.46
CA VAL A 110 -13.28 2.08 -11.32
C VAL A 110 -14.28 0.97 -11.61
N ASN A 111 -15.47 1.03 -10.99
CA ASN A 111 -16.51 0.02 -11.18
C ASN A 111 -16.99 -0.07 -12.62
N ARG A 112 -17.01 1.06 -13.35
CA ARG A 112 -17.34 1.10 -14.77
C ARG A 112 -16.22 0.54 -15.65
N LEU A 113 -14.96 0.91 -15.36
CA LEU A 113 -13.80 0.52 -16.17
C LEU A 113 -13.42 -0.95 -15.97
N ARG A 114 -13.66 -1.51 -14.79
CA ARG A 114 -13.32 -2.91 -14.46
C ARG A 114 -11.81 -3.23 -14.64
N PRO A 115 -10.90 -2.43 -14.06
CA PRO A 115 -9.46 -2.75 -14.10
C PRO A 115 -9.18 -4.12 -13.46
N LYS A 116 -8.02 -4.70 -13.78
CA LYS A 116 -7.56 -5.95 -13.17
C LYS A 116 -7.42 -5.81 -11.65
N TYR A 117 -6.95 -4.65 -11.19
CA TYR A 117 -6.86 -4.26 -9.78
C TYR A 117 -6.75 -2.73 -9.64
N VAL A 118 -6.89 -2.24 -8.40
CA VAL A 118 -6.67 -0.84 -8.02
C VAL A 118 -5.61 -0.76 -6.95
N VAL A 119 -4.63 0.12 -7.11
CA VAL A 119 -3.65 0.47 -6.08
C VAL A 119 -3.94 1.86 -5.54
N ILE A 120 -3.97 2.00 -4.23
CA ILE A 120 -4.11 3.28 -3.51
C ILE A 120 -2.78 3.55 -2.79
N SER A 121 -2.04 4.56 -3.26
CA SER A 121 -0.65 4.82 -2.85
C SER A 121 -0.54 5.80 -1.68
N GLY A 122 -1.01 5.39 -0.50
CA GLY A 122 -0.86 6.14 0.75
C GLY A 122 -1.72 7.39 0.88
N ASP A 123 -1.61 8.00 2.07
CA ASP A 123 -2.32 9.18 2.54
C ASP A 123 -3.84 9.04 2.36
N MET A 124 -4.41 8.00 2.98
CA MET A 124 -5.86 7.79 2.96
C MET A 124 -6.61 8.90 3.71
N THR A 125 -6.02 9.40 4.80
CA THR A 125 -6.55 10.46 5.66
C THR A 125 -5.60 11.65 5.70
N ASN A 126 -6.12 12.86 5.95
CA ASN A 126 -5.27 14.02 6.21
C ASN A 126 -4.85 14.12 7.69
N ALA A 127 -5.75 13.76 8.59
CA ALA A 127 -5.46 13.68 10.00
C ALA A 127 -4.48 12.51 10.25
N TYR A 128 -3.45 12.74 11.07
CA TYR A 128 -2.47 11.73 11.46
C TYR A 128 -3.04 10.81 12.54
N PRO A 129 -2.45 9.62 12.79
CA PRO A 129 -2.78 8.82 13.95
C PRO A 129 -2.65 9.63 15.25
N GLY A 130 -3.76 9.77 15.97
CA GLY A 130 -3.84 10.57 17.21
C GLY A 130 -4.53 11.92 17.04
N ASP A 131 -4.71 12.41 15.82
CA ASP A 131 -5.51 13.60 15.54
C ASP A 131 -7.00 13.39 15.82
N THR A 132 -7.68 14.50 16.11
CA THR A 132 -9.11 14.52 16.48
C THR A 132 -10.00 13.87 15.43
N TYR A 133 -9.72 14.08 14.14
CA TYR A 133 -10.58 13.62 13.05
C TYR A 133 -10.09 12.35 12.34
N HIS A 134 -8.95 11.78 12.75
CA HIS A 134 -8.35 10.60 12.10
C HIS A 134 -9.31 9.42 11.99
N GLU A 135 -9.92 8.99 13.10
CA GLU A 135 -10.80 7.82 13.10
C GLU A 135 -12.05 8.02 12.23
N ALA A 136 -12.57 9.24 12.14
CA ALA A 136 -13.73 9.56 11.31
C ALA A 136 -13.38 9.55 9.81
N GLN A 137 -12.25 10.17 9.44
CA GLN A 137 -11.74 10.15 8.06
C GLN A 137 -11.40 8.71 7.63
N LEU A 138 -10.72 7.94 8.50
CA LEU A 138 -10.33 6.55 8.26
C LEU A 138 -11.54 5.64 8.06
N LYS A 139 -12.58 5.81 8.88
CA LYS A 139 -13.85 5.07 8.72
C LYS A 139 -14.47 5.34 7.35
N ASP A 140 -14.52 6.59 6.91
CA ASP A 140 -15.17 6.98 5.66
C ASP A 140 -14.39 6.51 4.43
N ILE A 141 -13.06 6.70 4.38
CA ILE A 141 -12.26 6.22 3.24
C ILE A 141 -12.35 4.70 3.08
N ARG A 142 -12.34 3.93 4.19
CA ARG A 142 -12.54 2.48 4.16
C ARG A 142 -13.96 2.12 3.67
N ALA A 143 -14.98 2.84 4.12
CA ALA A 143 -16.36 2.61 3.67
C ALA A 143 -16.56 2.95 2.18
N ILE A 144 -15.93 4.01 1.68
CA ILE A 144 -16.00 4.45 0.27
C ILE A 144 -15.27 3.44 -0.63
N THR A 145 -14.02 3.09 -0.31
CA THR A 145 -13.23 2.12 -1.08
C THR A 145 -13.85 0.72 -1.08
N ALA A 146 -14.53 0.33 -0.01
CA ALA A 146 -15.30 -0.91 0.04
C ALA A 146 -16.48 -0.97 -0.95
N LYS A 147 -16.88 0.15 -1.58
CA LYS A 147 -17.87 0.17 -2.66
C LYS A 147 -17.28 -0.17 -4.04
N ILE A 148 -15.96 -0.33 -4.15
CA ILE A 148 -15.35 -0.96 -5.33
C ILE A 148 -15.85 -2.41 -5.40
N SER A 149 -16.22 -2.85 -6.60
CA SER A 149 -16.76 -4.17 -6.90
C SER A 149 -15.89 -5.28 -6.30
N ASP A 150 -16.53 -6.27 -5.68
CA ASP A 150 -15.84 -7.40 -5.02
C ASP A 150 -14.85 -8.15 -5.90
N SER A 151 -15.07 -8.17 -7.22
CA SER A 151 -14.18 -8.85 -8.15
C SER A 151 -12.97 -8.00 -8.57
N ILE A 152 -12.85 -6.75 -8.09
CA ILE A 152 -11.70 -5.88 -8.37
C ILE A 152 -10.89 -5.79 -7.06
N PRO A 153 -9.71 -6.41 -7.01
CA PRO A 153 -8.80 -6.30 -5.88
C PRO A 153 -8.37 -4.85 -5.65
N VAL A 154 -8.36 -4.45 -4.38
CA VAL A 154 -7.91 -3.12 -3.94
C VAL A 154 -6.71 -3.32 -3.03
N LEU A 155 -5.65 -2.60 -3.34
CA LEU A 155 -4.33 -2.73 -2.73
C LEU A 155 -3.99 -1.40 -2.06
N PHE A 156 -3.53 -1.48 -0.83
CA PHE A 156 -3.19 -0.32 0.00
C PHE A 156 -1.70 -0.35 0.32
N MET A 157 -1.11 0.83 0.48
CA MET A 157 0.21 1.03 1.08
C MET A 157 0.16 2.28 1.95
N PRO A 158 1.01 2.40 2.98
CA PRO A 158 1.01 3.58 3.84
C PRO A 158 1.67 4.77 3.15
N GLY A 159 1.09 5.95 3.37
CA GLY A 159 1.75 7.24 3.26
C GLY A 159 2.09 7.81 4.63
N ASN A 160 2.78 8.96 4.66
CA ASN A 160 3.22 9.55 5.92
C ASN A 160 2.04 10.02 6.78
N HIS A 161 0.89 10.40 6.21
CA HIS A 161 -0.29 10.73 7.01
C HIS A 161 -0.96 9.51 7.66
N ASP A 162 -0.69 8.29 7.18
CA ASP A 162 -1.30 7.08 7.73
C ASP A 162 -0.52 6.46 8.89
N VAL A 163 0.80 6.72 8.97
CA VAL A 163 1.70 6.15 9.98
C VAL A 163 2.55 7.19 10.71
N GLY A 164 2.50 8.45 10.32
CA GLY A 164 3.40 9.51 10.81
C GLY A 164 4.58 9.77 9.88
N ASP A 165 5.09 11.00 9.90
CA ASP A 165 6.28 11.41 9.14
C ASP A 165 7.53 10.62 9.55
N VAL A 166 7.57 10.20 10.82
CA VAL A 166 8.50 9.21 11.35
C VAL A 166 7.67 8.07 11.96
N PRO A 167 7.48 6.95 11.26
CA PRO A 167 6.61 5.89 11.73
C PRO A 167 7.16 5.24 13.00
N SER A 168 6.29 5.02 13.97
CA SER A 168 6.56 4.19 15.15
C SER A 168 6.07 2.76 14.94
N GLU A 169 6.45 1.84 15.84
CA GLU A 169 5.90 0.48 15.83
C GLU A 169 4.38 0.50 16.06
N GLU A 170 3.90 1.33 16.99
CA GLU A 170 2.47 1.48 17.29
C GLU A 170 1.67 1.97 16.09
N THR A 171 2.11 3.04 15.44
CA THR A 171 1.41 3.62 14.28
C THR A 171 1.42 2.66 13.08
N THR A 172 2.51 1.92 12.88
CA THR A 172 2.60 0.86 11.87
C THR A 172 1.62 -0.27 12.16
N GLN A 173 1.49 -0.71 13.42
CA GLN A 173 0.51 -1.73 13.82
C GLN A 173 -0.93 -1.23 13.65
N ARG A 174 -1.22 0.04 13.93
CA ARG A 174 -2.54 0.66 13.70
C ARG A 174 -2.90 0.70 12.21
N TYR A 175 -1.95 1.05 11.35
CA TYR A 175 -2.12 0.92 9.90
C TYR A 175 -2.41 -0.53 9.51
N GLN A 176 -1.62 -1.47 10.02
CA GLN A 176 -1.76 -2.89 9.68
C GLN A 176 -3.12 -3.47 10.11
N ALA A 177 -3.65 -3.04 11.25
CA ALA A 177 -4.99 -3.41 11.69
C ALA A 177 -6.09 -2.87 10.76
N SER A 178 -5.83 -1.75 10.06
CA SER A 178 -6.81 -1.09 9.20
C SER A 178 -6.76 -1.57 7.75
N PHE A 179 -5.56 -1.80 7.22
CA PHE A 179 -5.28 -2.05 5.79
C PHE A 179 -4.41 -3.30 5.51
N GLY A 180 -4.05 -4.07 6.53
CA GLY A 180 -3.19 -5.24 6.37
C GLY A 180 -1.72 -4.87 6.18
N ALA A 181 -0.94 -5.74 5.55
CA ALA A 181 0.50 -5.58 5.42
C ALA A 181 0.90 -4.20 4.82
N ASN A 182 1.93 -3.58 5.39
CA ASN A 182 2.48 -2.30 4.93
C ASN A 182 3.47 -2.43 3.75
N TYR A 183 4.04 -3.62 3.55
CA TYR A 183 4.75 -4.03 2.35
C TYR A 183 4.43 -5.50 2.09
N TYR A 184 4.30 -5.89 0.82
CA TYR A 184 3.89 -7.22 0.39
C TYR A 184 4.00 -7.39 -1.14
N VAL A 185 3.90 -8.63 -1.62
CA VAL A 185 3.80 -8.94 -3.06
C VAL A 185 2.44 -9.47 -3.46
N PHE A 186 2.14 -9.38 -4.75
CA PHE A 186 0.98 -10.02 -5.36
C PHE A 186 1.18 -10.24 -6.87
N TRP A 187 0.52 -11.27 -7.39
CA TRP A 187 0.59 -11.67 -8.78
C TRP A 187 -0.71 -11.37 -9.53
N PHE A 188 -0.56 -10.90 -10.76
CA PHE A 188 -1.64 -10.83 -11.74
C PHE A 188 -1.13 -11.10 -13.14
N GLY A 189 -1.70 -12.12 -13.79
CA GLY A 189 -1.40 -12.47 -15.19
C GLY A 189 0.08 -12.43 -15.55
N GLY A 190 0.95 -13.08 -14.77
CA GLY A 190 2.39 -13.15 -14.99
C GLY A 190 3.21 -11.95 -14.52
N VAL A 191 2.56 -10.92 -13.97
CA VAL A 191 3.25 -9.73 -13.43
C VAL A 191 3.36 -9.85 -11.92
N LEU A 192 4.60 -9.76 -11.42
CA LEU A 192 4.88 -9.59 -10.01
C LEU A 192 4.71 -8.11 -9.65
N ASN A 193 3.87 -7.83 -8.67
CA ASN A 193 3.67 -6.49 -8.15
C ASN A 193 4.18 -6.44 -6.73
N ILE A 194 5.00 -5.43 -6.42
CA ILE A 194 5.65 -5.26 -5.12
C ILE A 194 5.18 -3.95 -4.52
N VAL A 195 4.63 -4.01 -3.31
CA VAL A 195 4.26 -2.83 -2.51
C VAL A 195 5.32 -2.63 -1.44
N LEU A 196 5.91 -1.44 -1.38
CA LEU A 196 6.91 -1.06 -0.39
C LEU A 196 6.36 0.00 0.57
N ASP A 197 6.77 -0.12 1.84
CA ASP A 197 6.55 0.92 2.83
C ASP A 197 7.66 1.98 2.72
N SER A 198 7.43 2.98 1.89
CA SER A 198 8.40 4.06 1.70
C SER A 198 8.60 4.94 2.94
N THR A 199 7.70 4.89 3.93
CA THR A 199 7.78 5.74 5.13
C THR A 199 8.99 5.37 6.00
N LEU A 200 9.46 4.12 5.89
CA LEU A 200 10.65 3.62 6.61
C LEU A 200 11.96 4.26 6.15
N PHE A 201 11.99 4.92 4.98
CA PHE A 201 13.16 5.64 4.48
C PHE A 201 13.25 7.08 5.01
N MET A 202 12.22 7.60 5.68
CA MET A 202 12.02 9.04 5.82
C MET A 202 12.65 9.67 7.07
N ARG A 203 13.33 8.87 7.90
CA ARG A 203 13.99 9.39 9.10
C ARG A 203 15.02 10.47 8.76
N PRO A 204 15.13 11.54 9.57
CA PRO A 204 16.17 12.56 9.40
C PRO A 204 17.59 11.98 9.34
N GLU A 205 18.51 12.66 8.63
CA GLU A 205 19.88 12.18 8.40
C GLU A 205 20.77 12.13 9.64
N ASP A 206 20.43 12.89 10.67
CA ASP A 206 21.10 12.85 11.97
C ASP A 206 20.58 11.74 12.90
N GLN A 207 19.64 10.91 12.43
CA GLN A 207 19.11 9.76 13.16
C GLN A 207 19.53 8.45 12.49
N GLU A 208 19.58 7.39 13.29
CA GLU A 208 19.68 6.04 12.75
C GLU A 208 18.43 5.70 11.92
N ASP A 209 18.68 4.98 10.83
CA ASP A 209 17.62 4.47 9.96
C ASP A 209 16.59 3.67 10.77
N ASP A 210 15.37 3.58 10.24
CA ASP A 210 14.35 2.78 10.90
C ASP A 210 14.80 1.31 10.96
N PRO A 211 14.78 0.66 12.14
CA PRO A 211 15.27 -0.72 12.27
C PRO A 211 14.48 -1.72 11.40
N ARG A 212 13.30 -1.34 10.90
CA ARG A 212 12.47 -2.14 9.99
C ARG A 212 12.83 -1.93 8.51
N LEU A 213 13.60 -0.90 8.17
CA LEU A 213 14.01 -0.59 6.80
C LEU A 213 14.87 -1.71 6.21
N GLN A 214 15.91 -2.12 6.93
CA GLN A 214 16.84 -3.16 6.48
C GLN A 214 16.12 -4.50 6.21
N PRO A 215 15.28 -5.04 7.12
CA PRO A 215 14.47 -6.23 6.85
C PRO A 215 13.59 -6.12 5.58
N MET A 216 12.99 -4.96 5.32
CA MET A 216 12.19 -4.76 4.10
C MET A 216 13.07 -4.77 2.83
N LEU A 217 14.27 -4.21 2.90
CA LEU A 217 15.21 -4.21 1.78
C LEU A 217 15.75 -5.61 1.48
N ASP A 218 16.08 -6.39 2.51
CA ASP A 218 16.51 -7.79 2.36
C ASP A 218 15.38 -8.64 1.78
N TRP A 219 14.14 -8.44 2.27
CA TRP A 219 12.96 -9.07 1.71
C TRP A 219 12.74 -8.67 0.24
N LEU A 220 12.91 -7.41 -0.13
CA LEU A 220 12.77 -6.94 -1.52
C LEU A 220 13.78 -7.64 -2.43
N GLU A 221 15.05 -7.73 -2.01
CA GLU A 221 16.10 -8.42 -2.76
C GLU A 221 15.75 -9.90 -2.96
N GLU A 222 15.29 -10.59 -1.90
CA GLU A 222 14.81 -11.97 -1.98
C GLU A 222 13.65 -12.12 -2.98
N GLN A 223 12.68 -11.22 -2.96
CA GLN A 223 11.54 -11.27 -3.88
C GLN A 223 11.97 -11.05 -5.34
N LEU A 224 12.94 -10.18 -5.59
CA LEU A 224 13.45 -9.94 -6.94
C LEU A 224 14.25 -11.15 -7.44
N GLU A 225 15.15 -11.70 -6.63
CA GLU A 225 15.98 -12.84 -7.04
C GLU A 225 15.19 -14.14 -7.18
N THR A 226 14.28 -14.44 -6.24
CA THR A 226 13.45 -15.67 -6.28
C THR A 226 12.53 -15.71 -7.49
N ASN A 227 12.05 -14.54 -7.94
CA ASN A 227 11.05 -14.45 -9.00
C ASN A 227 11.62 -13.98 -10.35
N LYS A 228 12.94 -13.78 -10.43
CA LYS A 228 13.66 -13.23 -11.59
C LYS A 228 13.34 -13.91 -12.92
N TYR A 229 13.18 -15.23 -12.90
CA TYR A 229 12.89 -16.04 -14.10
C TYR A 229 11.40 -16.38 -14.27
N SER A 230 10.59 -16.11 -13.24
CA SER A 230 9.16 -16.44 -13.20
C SER A 230 8.30 -15.24 -13.57
N ALA A 231 8.71 -14.04 -13.20
CA ALA A 231 7.99 -12.81 -13.48
C ALA A 231 8.21 -12.36 -14.92
N GLN A 232 7.13 -12.21 -15.68
CA GLN A 232 7.21 -11.60 -17.00
C GLN A 232 7.62 -10.12 -16.90
N HIS A 233 7.04 -9.43 -15.92
CA HIS A 233 7.32 -8.04 -15.56
C HIS A 233 7.22 -7.88 -14.04
N VAL A 234 7.97 -6.91 -13.50
CA VAL A 234 7.87 -6.46 -12.12
C VAL A 234 7.42 -5.00 -12.10
N LEU A 235 6.41 -4.70 -11.29
CA LEU A 235 5.95 -3.33 -11.00
C LEU A 235 6.11 -3.05 -9.51
N VAL A 236 6.63 -1.87 -9.16
CA VAL A 236 6.84 -1.48 -7.77
C VAL A 236 5.96 -0.29 -7.43
N PHE A 237 5.33 -0.34 -6.27
CA PHE A 237 4.46 0.70 -5.75
C PHE A 237 4.95 1.15 -4.39
N LEU A 238 4.97 2.45 -4.18
CA LEU A 238 5.46 3.09 -2.96
C LEU A 238 4.80 4.47 -2.84
N HIS A 239 4.77 5.09 -1.65
CA HIS A 239 4.11 6.39 -1.50
C HIS A 239 5.02 7.56 -1.91
N HIS A 240 6.19 7.69 -1.28
CA HIS A 240 7.15 8.78 -1.55
C HIS A 240 7.97 8.51 -2.81
N PRO A 241 7.98 9.36 -3.86
CA PRO A 241 8.78 9.09 -5.05
C PRO A 241 10.28 8.95 -4.73
N ILE A 242 11.00 8.10 -5.49
CA ILE A 242 12.45 7.91 -5.30
C ILE A 242 13.19 9.24 -5.48
N TYR A 243 12.77 10.03 -6.48
CA TYR A 243 13.23 11.39 -6.74
C TYR A 243 12.19 12.12 -7.61
N ALA A 244 12.20 13.44 -7.57
CA ALA A 244 11.36 14.33 -8.36
C ALA A 244 12.02 14.75 -9.68
N ALA A 245 13.33 15.03 -9.73
CA ALA A 245 14.04 15.48 -10.94
C ALA A 245 15.13 14.50 -11.38
N SER A 246 16.08 14.19 -10.49
CA SER A 246 17.20 13.28 -10.74
C SER A 246 17.60 12.56 -9.45
N PRO A 247 18.20 11.35 -9.53
CA PRO A 247 18.69 10.63 -8.34
C PRO A 247 19.61 11.48 -7.45
N GLU A 248 20.40 12.37 -8.05
CA GLU A 248 21.39 13.20 -7.38
C GLU A 248 20.84 14.54 -6.87
N GLU A 249 19.55 14.86 -7.08
CA GLU A 249 19.00 16.14 -6.64
C GLU A 249 19.12 16.31 -5.11
N PRO A 250 19.34 17.52 -4.60
CA PRO A 250 19.37 17.75 -3.16
C PRO A 250 18.00 17.43 -2.54
N ASP A 251 18.02 17.00 -1.28
CA ASP A 251 16.79 16.77 -0.55
C ASP A 251 16.03 18.09 -0.37
N ARG A 252 14.75 18.06 -0.71
CA ARG A 252 13.81 19.16 -0.47
C ARG A 252 12.99 18.79 0.73
N PHE A 253 12.86 19.72 1.67
CA PHE A 253 12.23 19.45 2.94
C PHE A 253 10.83 20.08 2.99
N VAL A 254 9.90 19.42 3.69
CA VAL A 254 8.57 19.96 3.97
C VAL A 254 8.73 21.18 4.88
N GLU A 255 8.27 22.37 4.45
CA GLU A 255 8.42 23.60 5.24
C GLU A 255 7.48 23.65 6.46
N GLU A 256 6.35 22.93 6.43
CA GLU A 256 5.50 22.76 7.61
C GLU A 256 6.15 21.77 8.57
N ALA A 257 6.49 22.24 9.77
CA ALA A 257 7.03 21.42 10.86
C ALA A 257 6.19 20.14 11.03
N VAL A 258 6.88 19.00 11.14
CA VAL A 258 6.32 17.68 11.48
C VAL A 258 5.26 17.88 12.57
N ARG A 259 3.99 17.87 12.17
CA ARG A 259 2.89 18.08 13.10
C ARG A 259 2.96 16.90 14.07
N HIS A 260 2.88 17.18 15.38
CA HIS A 260 2.95 16.24 16.51
C HIS A 260 4.31 15.98 17.17
N VAL A 261 5.43 16.51 16.68
CA VAL A 261 6.72 16.42 17.40
C VAL A 261 7.31 17.81 17.62
N VAL A 262 7.22 18.30 18.85
CA VAL A 262 7.85 19.57 19.25
C VAL A 262 9.37 19.44 19.06
N GLY A 263 9.94 20.26 18.17
CA GLY A 263 11.36 20.24 17.84
C GLY A 263 11.76 19.24 16.74
N ALA A 264 10.81 18.58 16.07
CA ALA A 264 11.13 17.75 14.92
C ALA A 264 11.61 18.58 13.74
N ARG A 265 12.70 18.09 13.13
CA ARG A 265 13.27 18.62 11.90
C ARG A 265 12.40 18.21 10.71
N PRO A 266 12.37 19.02 9.65
CA PRO A 266 11.55 18.73 8.50
C PRO A 266 12.02 17.45 7.80
N VAL A 267 11.08 16.66 7.31
CA VAL A 267 11.34 15.43 6.54
C VAL A 267 11.47 15.76 5.05
N ALA A 268 12.17 14.91 4.30
CA ALA A 268 12.32 15.08 2.86
C ALA A 268 10.99 14.85 2.12
N TRP A 269 10.79 15.52 0.99
CA TRP A 269 9.60 15.42 0.11
C TRP A 269 9.66 14.20 -0.83
N SER A 270 10.82 13.57 -0.95
CA SER A 270 11.06 12.35 -1.71
C SER A 270 12.01 11.49 -0.89
N LEU A 271 12.28 10.25 -1.30
CA LEU A 271 13.25 9.42 -0.59
C LEU A 271 14.55 10.21 -0.36
N PRO A 272 15.08 10.24 0.88
CA PRO A 272 16.32 10.94 1.17
C PRO A 272 17.45 10.47 0.25
N ARG A 273 18.27 11.42 -0.20
CA ARG A 273 19.32 11.17 -1.20
C ARG A 273 20.24 10.02 -0.79
N ARG A 274 20.51 9.85 0.50
CA ARG A 274 21.35 8.76 1.05
C ARG A 274 20.81 7.35 0.74
N HIS A 275 19.49 7.19 0.58
CA HIS A 275 18.86 5.88 0.32
C HIS A 275 18.65 5.57 -1.16
N ARG A 276 18.55 6.59 -2.02
CA ARG A 276 18.22 6.39 -3.45
C ARG A 276 19.18 5.45 -4.17
N PRO A 277 20.52 5.52 -4.01
CA PRO A 277 21.43 4.64 -4.74
C PRO A 277 21.20 3.17 -4.42
N ARG A 278 20.91 2.84 -3.16
CA ARG A 278 20.67 1.46 -2.74
C ARG A 278 19.39 0.91 -3.36
N LEU A 279 18.28 1.64 -3.26
CA LEU A 279 17.02 1.20 -3.84
C LEU A 279 17.10 1.14 -5.38
N LEU A 280 17.74 2.11 -6.03
CA LEU A 280 17.89 2.10 -7.48
C LEU A 280 18.74 0.94 -7.99
N ARG A 281 19.74 0.47 -7.23
CA ARG A 281 20.48 -0.75 -7.57
C ARG A 281 19.60 -2.00 -7.51
N LEU A 282 18.80 -2.16 -6.45
CA LEU A 282 17.85 -3.27 -6.35
C LEU A 282 16.85 -3.25 -7.51
N LEU A 283 16.36 -2.05 -7.88
CA LEU A 283 15.38 -1.88 -8.95
C LEU A 283 16.00 -1.82 -10.37
N ALA A 284 17.30 -2.05 -10.51
CA ALA A 284 17.98 -2.08 -11.80
C ALA A 284 17.72 -3.38 -12.58
N ASP A 285 17.04 -4.37 -11.96
CA ASP A 285 16.69 -5.62 -12.62
C ASP A 285 15.88 -5.37 -13.91
N PRO A 286 16.27 -5.98 -15.06
CA PRO A 286 15.57 -5.79 -16.34
C PRO A 286 14.08 -6.14 -16.31
N ALA A 287 13.61 -6.97 -15.39
CA ALA A 287 12.20 -7.31 -15.22
C ALA A 287 11.40 -6.14 -14.63
N VAL A 288 12.02 -5.22 -13.87
CA VAL A 288 11.35 -4.04 -13.31
C VAL A 288 11.00 -3.06 -14.44
N LYS A 289 9.70 -2.88 -14.69
CA LYS A 289 9.18 -2.05 -15.79
C LYS A 289 8.60 -0.73 -15.35
N GLY A 290 8.28 -0.56 -14.07
CA GLY A 290 7.70 0.68 -13.58
C GLY A 290 7.72 0.79 -12.06
N VAL A 291 7.90 2.02 -11.59
CA VAL A 291 7.75 2.43 -10.20
C VAL A 291 6.67 3.49 -10.13
N PHE A 292 5.67 3.30 -9.27
CA PHE A 292 4.52 4.19 -9.14
C PHE A 292 4.47 4.78 -7.74
N ALA A 293 4.24 6.10 -7.66
CA ALA A 293 4.25 6.86 -6.41
C ALA A 293 3.14 7.91 -6.34
N GLY A 294 2.77 8.27 -5.11
CA GLY A 294 1.85 9.36 -4.77
C GLY A 294 2.60 10.57 -4.21
N HIS A 295 2.16 11.07 -3.06
CA HIS A 295 2.78 12.09 -2.18
C HIS A 295 2.87 13.50 -2.78
N THR A 296 3.22 13.64 -4.06
CA THR A 296 3.54 14.95 -4.65
C THR A 296 2.33 15.78 -5.03
N HIS A 297 1.13 15.19 -5.04
CA HIS A 297 -0.12 15.80 -5.52
C HIS A 297 0.02 16.36 -6.95
N ARG A 298 0.94 15.78 -7.74
CA ARG A 298 1.31 16.22 -9.08
C ARG A 298 1.47 15.02 -10.00
N ASN A 299 1.20 15.23 -11.28
CA ASN A 299 1.50 14.24 -12.31
C ASN A 299 2.95 14.40 -12.75
N LEU A 300 3.80 13.46 -12.35
CA LEU A 300 5.23 13.43 -12.69
C LEU A 300 5.58 12.08 -13.32
N ALA A 301 6.45 12.09 -14.34
CA ALA A 301 7.00 10.89 -14.94
C ALA A 301 8.50 11.07 -15.18
N ARG A 302 9.30 10.04 -14.86
CA ARG A 302 10.75 10.02 -15.05
C ARG A 302 11.15 8.68 -15.65
N VAL A 303 12.19 8.71 -16.48
CA VAL A 303 12.82 7.50 -17.02
C VAL A 303 14.18 7.36 -16.37
N HIS A 304 14.35 6.32 -15.55
CA HIS A 304 15.64 5.94 -15.02
C HIS A 304 16.29 4.95 -15.98
N ARG A 305 17.54 5.23 -16.40
CA ARG A 305 18.36 4.24 -17.09
C ARG A 305 19.38 3.74 -16.08
N ALA A 306 19.23 2.49 -15.64
CA ALA A 306 20.25 1.83 -14.87
C ALA A 306 21.57 1.94 -15.66
N ARG A 307 22.63 2.45 -15.03
CA ARG A 307 23.96 2.40 -15.65
C ARG A 307 24.37 0.92 -15.65
N PRO A 308 24.91 0.39 -16.76
CA PRO A 308 25.57 -0.91 -16.70
C PRO A 308 26.65 -0.85 -15.62
N GLU A 309 26.70 -1.85 -14.75
CA GLU A 309 27.82 -1.98 -13.81
C GLU A 309 29.14 -2.05 -14.63
N PRO A 310 30.20 -1.34 -14.21
CA PRO A 310 31.46 -1.28 -14.93
C PRO A 310 32.20 -2.63 -15.00
#